data_AF-A0A2E6H0E2-F1
#
_entry.id   AF-A0A2E6H0E2-F1
#
_cell.length_a   1.000
_cell.length_b   1.000
_cell.length_c   1.000
_cell.angle_alpha   90.00
_cell.angle_beta   90.00
_cell.angle_gamma   90.00
#
_symmetry.space_group_name_H-M   'P 1'
#
loop_
_entity.id
_entity.type
_entity.pdbx_description
1 polymer ?
#
loop_
_entity_poly.entity_id
_entity_poly.type
_entity_poly.pdbx_seq_one_letter_code
_entity_poly.pdbx_strand_id
1 'polypeptide(L)'
;MNKEKNRVMSLGALTMFCVLLSFKVGAVVFGVLTIVKTLKYWQDPDRHLRNRIFEDSKRWEVEIPKSYLIRKKLFSIYMRIQKQEKRESLFISSYCLILDEFWQQAAFFEAEQDWISNLSYLERNIPKIKVDKNGLNEALSDLQNLNLQFEKAYVRIER
;
A
#
# COMPACT_ATOMS: atom_id res chain seq x y z
N MET A 1 -9.76 22.57 15.20
CA MET A 1 -11.03 22.82 15.93
C MET A 1 -12.20 23.31 15.05
N ASN A 2 -12.05 24.28 14.13
CA ASN A 2 -13.20 24.78 13.35
C ASN A 2 -13.84 23.76 12.37
N LYS A 3 -13.08 22.80 11.83
CA LYS A 3 -13.64 21.77 10.91
C LYS A 3 -14.56 20.75 11.60
N GLU A 4 -14.30 20.41 12.86
CA GLU A 4 -15.13 19.48 13.62
C GLU A 4 -16.42 20.14 14.11
N LYS A 5 -16.35 21.39 14.60
CA LYS A 5 -17.55 22.16 14.96
C LYS A 5 -18.51 22.33 13.78
N ASN A 6 -18.01 22.60 12.57
CA ASN A 6 -18.86 22.71 11.38
C ASN A 6 -19.48 21.38 10.96
N ARG A 7 -18.78 20.25 11.15
CA ARG A 7 -19.35 18.92 10.91
C ARG A 7 -20.47 18.59 11.89
N VAL A 8 -20.28 18.85 13.18
CA VAL A 8 -21.29 18.57 14.21
C VAL A 8 -22.54 19.43 14.00
N MET A 9 -22.38 20.73 13.67
CA MET A 9 -23.52 21.58 13.32
C MET A 9 -24.25 21.13 12.04
N SER A 10 -23.50 20.70 11.02
CA SER A 10 -24.11 20.17 9.78
C SER A 10 -24.89 18.88 10.02
N LEU A 11 -24.41 18.00 10.90
CA LEU A 11 -25.13 16.79 11.28
C LEU A 11 -26.39 17.11 12.08
N GLY A 12 -26.31 18.06 13.03
CA GLY A 12 -27.44 18.50 13.84
C GLY A 12 -28.58 19.13 13.02
N ALA A 13 -28.23 20.00 12.07
CA ALA A 13 -29.20 20.61 11.16
C ALA A 13 -29.85 19.56 10.24
N LEU A 14 -29.08 18.58 9.75
CA LEU A 14 -29.57 17.52 8.89
C LEU A 14 -30.49 16.54 9.64
N THR A 15 -30.20 16.26 10.91
CA THR A 15 -31.10 15.48 11.79
C THR A 15 -32.40 16.22 12.09
N MET A 16 -32.37 17.53 12.40
CA MET A 16 -33.61 18.29 12.61
C MET A 16 -34.45 18.40 11.33
N PHE A 17 -33.80 18.56 10.17
CA PHE A 17 -34.47 18.60 8.87
C PHE A 17 -35.10 17.23 8.49
N CYS A 18 -34.46 16.12 8.85
CA CYS A 18 -35.00 14.76 8.67
C CYS A 18 -36.11 14.38 9.67
N VAL A 19 -36.21 15.07 10.81
CA VAL A 19 -37.33 14.90 11.76
C VAL A 19 -38.56 15.70 11.29
N LEU A 20 -38.35 16.86 10.63
CA LEU A 20 -39.40 17.69 10.05
C LEU A 20 -40.03 17.10 8.77
N LEU A 21 -39.25 16.40 7.95
CA LEU A 21 -39.74 15.62 6.81
C LEU A 21 -40.02 14.19 7.28
N SER A 22 -41.30 13.80 7.36
CA SER A 22 -41.87 12.48 7.67
C SER A 22 -40.85 11.32 7.79
N PHE A 23 -40.93 10.49 8.84
CA PHE A 23 -40.01 9.37 9.15
C PHE A 23 -39.51 8.55 7.94
N LYS A 24 -40.37 8.34 6.92
CA LYS A 24 -40.01 7.69 5.65
C LYS A 24 -38.93 8.43 4.84
N VAL A 25 -38.98 9.76 4.76
CA VAL A 25 -37.99 10.60 4.06
C VAL A 25 -36.66 10.59 4.81
N GLY A 26 -36.70 10.70 6.15
CA GLY A 26 -35.50 10.58 6.99
C GLY A 26 -34.80 9.22 6.83
N ALA A 27 -35.55 8.12 6.79
CA ALA A 27 -35.01 6.78 6.55
C ALA A 27 -34.37 6.62 5.16
N VAL A 28 -34.97 7.20 4.13
CA VAL A 28 -34.41 7.20 2.76
C VAL A 28 -33.12 8.02 2.70
N VAL A 29 -33.10 9.24 3.26
CA VAL A 29 -31.90 10.08 3.29
C VAL A 29 -30.77 9.41 4.09
N PHE A 30 -31.08 8.82 5.25
CA PHE A 30 -30.11 8.09 6.05
C PHE A 30 -29.58 6.85 5.30
N GLY A 31 -30.46 6.07 4.66
CA GLY A 31 -30.09 4.92 3.84
C GLY A 31 -29.12 5.32 2.71
N VAL A 32 -29.45 6.37 1.96
CA VAL A 32 -28.59 6.90 0.89
C VAL A 32 -27.25 7.38 1.44
N LEU A 33 -27.22 8.14 2.53
CA LEU A 33 -25.96 8.58 3.16
C LEU A 33 -25.10 7.41 3.64
N THR A 34 -25.72 6.36 4.15
CA THR A 34 -25.02 5.15 4.62
C THR A 34 -24.43 4.37 3.45
N ILE A 35 -25.18 4.23 2.35
CA ILE A 35 -24.71 3.62 1.10
C ILE A 35 -23.57 4.41 0.48
N VAL A 36 -23.68 5.74 0.40
CA VAL A 36 -22.59 6.59 -0.12
C VAL A 36 -21.35 6.49 0.75
N LYS A 37 -21.50 6.48 2.08
CA LYS A 37 -20.36 6.30 2.99
C LYS A 37 -19.72 4.93 2.87
N THR A 38 -20.52 3.86 2.75
CA THR A 38 -19.98 2.50 2.56
C THR A 38 -19.31 2.36 1.20
N LEU A 39 -19.91 2.85 0.11
CA LEU A 39 -19.28 2.91 -1.21
C LEU A 39 -17.94 3.65 -1.16
N LYS A 40 -17.91 4.82 -0.52
CA LYS A 40 -16.67 5.60 -0.37
C LYS A 40 -15.62 4.89 0.48
N TYR A 41 -16.04 4.15 1.51
CA TYR A 41 -15.17 3.32 2.33
C TYR A 41 -14.62 2.10 1.57
N TRP A 42 -15.41 1.52 0.66
CA TRP A 42 -14.97 0.44 -0.23
C TRP A 42 -14.06 0.94 -1.35
N GLN A 43 -14.20 2.20 -1.76
CA GLN A 43 -13.37 2.84 -2.79
C GLN A 43 -12.13 3.54 -2.22
N ASP A 44 -11.84 3.39 -0.92
CA ASP A 44 -10.68 4.04 -0.31
C ASP A 44 -9.37 3.41 -0.85
N PRO A 45 -8.55 4.15 -1.60
CA PRO A 45 -7.32 3.63 -2.20
C PRO A 45 -6.35 3.11 -1.14
N ASP A 46 -6.34 3.69 0.05
CA ASP A 46 -5.47 3.27 1.14
C ASP A 46 -5.87 1.89 1.67
N ARG A 47 -7.15 1.56 1.63
CA ARG A 47 -7.66 0.25 2.03
C ARG A 47 -7.27 -0.83 1.01
N HIS A 48 -7.44 -0.56 -0.28
CA HIS A 48 -7.00 -1.47 -1.33
C HIS A 48 -5.50 -1.75 -1.27
N LEU A 49 -4.69 -0.72 -0.99
CA LEU A 49 -3.25 -0.85 -0.78
C LEU A 49 -2.92 -1.76 0.41
N ARG A 50 -3.59 -1.55 1.55
CA ARG A 50 -3.40 -2.40 2.74
C ARG A 50 -3.80 -3.84 2.49
N ASN A 51 -4.90 -4.07 1.76
CA ASN A 51 -5.34 -5.41 1.41
C ASN A 51 -4.33 -6.09 0.49
N ARG A 52 -3.83 -5.40 -0.55
CA ARG A 52 -2.79 -5.95 -1.44
C ARG A 52 -1.52 -6.33 -0.66
N ILE A 53 -1.04 -5.46 0.22
CA ILE A 53 0.11 -5.75 1.09
C ILE A 53 -0.13 -7.02 1.92
N PHE A 54 -1.32 -7.14 2.50
CA PHE A 54 -1.68 -8.30 3.31
C PHE A 54 -1.79 -9.59 2.48
N GLU A 55 -2.41 -9.51 1.30
CA GLU A 55 -2.51 -10.62 0.35
C GLU A 55 -1.14 -11.10 -0.11
N ASP A 56 -0.25 -10.17 -0.47
CA ASP A 56 1.12 -10.51 -0.88
C ASP A 56 1.90 -11.14 0.28
N SER A 57 1.81 -10.58 1.50
CA SER A 57 2.45 -11.18 2.68
C SER A 57 1.96 -12.60 2.96
N LYS A 58 0.67 -12.87 2.75
CA LYS A 58 0.09 -14.19 2.91
C LYS A 58 0.51 -15.15 1.80
N ARG A 59 0.58 -14.68 0.55
CA ARG A 59 1.02 -15.46 -0.61
C ARG A 59 2.44 -15.98 -0.44
N TRP A 60 3.30 -15.18 0.18
CA TRP A 60 4.72 -15.49 0.41
C TRP A 60 5.00 -16.03 1.81
N GLU A 61 3.96 -16.26 2.63
CA GLU A 61 4.07 -16.76 4.01
C GLU A 61 5.00 -15.91 4.92
N VAL A 62 5.05 -14.59 4.70
CA VAL A 62 5.90 -13.66 5.45
C VAL A 62 5.09 -12.89 6.49
N GLU A 63 5.50 -12.95 7.76
CA GLU A 63 4.91 -12.11 8.81
C GLU A 63 5.51 -10.68 8.77
N ILE A 64 4.66 -9.68 8.51
CA ILE A 64 5.10 -8.28 8.52
C ILE A 64 5.35 -7.82 9.97
N PRO A 65 6.54 -7.29 10.30
CA PRO A 65 6.84 -6.76 11.62
C PRO A 65 5.79 -5.76 12.12
N LYS A 66 5.56 -5.76 13.44
CA LYS A 66 4.62 -4.82 14.10
C LYS A 66 5.14 -3.38 14.12
N SER A 67 6.41 -3.16 13.80
CA SER A 67 7.05 -1.85 13.70
C SER A 67 6.29 -0.88 12.79
N TYR A 68 5.91 0.27 13.37
CA TYR A 68 5.23 1.35 12.63
C TYR A 68 6.07 1.85 11.45
N LEU A 69 7.39 1.91 11.61
CA LEU A 69 8.30 2.43 10.59
C LEU A 69 8.33 1.51 9.36
N ILE A 70 8.40 0.19 9.58
CA ILE A 70 8.36 -0.82 8.51
C ILE A 70 7.05 -0.74 7.75
N ARG A 71 5.92 -0.77 8.48
CA ARG A 71 4.58 -0.69 7.87
C ARG A 71 4.37 0.60 7.07
N LYS A 72 4.85 1.73 7.60
CA LYS A 72 4.80 3.02 6.91
C LYS A 72 5.62 3.03 5.62
N LYS A 73 6.84 2.49 5.65
CA LYS A 73 7.70 2.39 4.46
C LYS A 73 7.11 1.46 3.40
N LEU A 74 6.67 0.28 3.80
CA LEU A 74 6.00 -0.69 2.92
C LEU A 74 4.78 -0.06 2.23
N PHE A 75 3.93 0.63 2.99
CA PHE A 75 2.78 1.34 2.45
C PHE A 75 3.16 2.44 1.44
N SER A 76 4.23 3.21 1.73
CA SER A 76 4.75 4.25 0.82
C SER A 76 5.20 3.68 -0.53
N ILE A 77 5.93 2.56 -0.49
CA ILE A 77 6.42 1.84 -1.68
C ILE A 77 5.26 1.36 -2.54
N TYR A 78 4.31 0.67 -1.93
CA TYR A 78 3.11 0.18 -2.61
C TYR A 78 2.29 1.32 -3.22
N MET A 79 2.14 2.43 -2.50
CA MET A 79 1.45 3.60 -3.03
C MET A 79 2.18 4.20 -4.24
N ARG A 80 3.51 4.22 -4.22
CA ARG A 80 4.33 4.69 -5.34
C ARG A 80 4.19 3.79 -6.55
N ILE A 81 4.28 2.48 -6.37
CA ILE A 81 4.08 1.49 -7.43
C ILE A 81 2.68 1.60 -8.02
N GLN A 82 1.63 1.66 -7.20
CA GLN A 82 0.26 1.80 -7.69
C GLN A 82 0.07 3.08 -8.52
N LYS A 83 0.71 4.20 -8.13
CA LYS A 83 0.69 5.44 -8.93
C LYS A 83 1.40 5.27 -10.27
N GLN A 84 2.43 4.44 -10.35
CA GLN A 84 3.16 4.17 -11.59
C GLN A 84 2.43 3.18 -12.49
N GLU A 85 1.90 2.09 -11.95
CA GLU A 85 1.02 1.14 -12.65
C GLU A 85 -0.13 1.86 -13.35
N LYS A 86 -0.74 2.86 -12.69
CA LYS A 86 -1.81 3.69 -13.26
C LYS A 86 -1.36 4.61 -14.41
N ARG A 87 -0.11 5.06 -14.39
CA ARG A 87 0.45 5.97 -15.41
C ARG A 87 1.02 5.20 -16.60
N GLU A 88 1.60 4.05 -16.32
CA GLU A 88 2.33 3.23 -17.29
C GLU A 88 1.90 1.77 -17.17
N SER A 89 0.66 1.50 -17.60
CA SER A 89 0.04 0.17 -17.50
C SER A 89 0.85 -0.95 -18.19
N LEU A 90 1.66 -0.60 -19.20
CA LEU A 90 2.54 -1.53 -19.91
C LEU A 90 3.62 -2.16 -19.02
N PHE A 91 3.98 -1.54 -17.90
CA PHE A 91 5.02 -2.03 -16.97
C PHE A 91 4.46 -2.67 -15.70
N ILE A 92 3.15 -2.93 -15.63
CA ILE A 92 2.53 -3.58 -14.46
C ILE A 92 3.25 -4.90 -14.13
N SER A 93 3.54 -5.72 -15.14
CA SER A 93 4.27 -6.98 -14.95
C SER A 93 5.63 -6.77 -14.30
N SER A 94 6.38 -5.76 -14.71
CA SER A 94 7.70 -5.45 -14.16
C SER A 94 7.61 -4.96 -12.71
N TYR A 95 6.61 -4.14 -12.37
CA TYR A 95 6.39 -3.75 -10.97
C TYR A 95 5.94 -4.92 -10.09
N CYS A 96 5.16 -5.85 -10.64
CA CYS A 96 4.81 -7.10 -9.95
C CYS A 96 6.07 -7.95 -9.68
N LEU A 97 6.98 -8.08 -10.65
CA LEU A 97 8.25 -8.80 -10.45
C LEU A 97 9.10 -8.16 -9.34
N ILE A 98 9.22 -6.84 -9.33
CA ILE A 98 9.94 -6.10 -8.28
C ILE A 98 9.36 -6.40 -6.88
N LEU A 99 8.03 -6.46 -6.76
CA LEU A 99 7.38 -6.80 -5.48
C LEU A 99 7.55 -8.27 -5.12
N ASP A 100 7.40 -9.19 -6.07
CA ASP A 100 7.59 -10.62 -5.87
C ASP A 100 9.04 -10.91 -5.41
N GLU A 101 10.05 -10.28 -6.02
CA GLU A 101 11.45 -10.38 -5.58
C GLU A 101 11.65 -9.85 -4.15
N PHE A 102 11.04 -8.70 -3.82
CA PHE A 102 11.09 -8.17 -2.46
C PHE A 102 10.51 -9.15 -1.43
N TRP A 103 9.34 -9.74 -1.70
CA TRP A 103 8.71 -10.68 -0.77
C TRP A 103 9.46 -11.99 -0.65
N GLN A 104 10.02 -12.48 -1.75
CA GLN A 104 10.89 -13.65 -1.73
C GLN A 104 12.10 -13.40 -0.81
N GLN A 105 12.71 -12.21 -0.86
CA GLN A 105 13.79 -11.85 0.06
C GLN A 105 13.28 -11.68 1.49
N ALA A 106 12.09 -11.11 1.67
CA ALA A 106 11.51 -10.86 2.98
C ALA A 106 11.22 -12.13 3.80
N ALA A 107 11.06 -13.28 3.14
CA ALA A 107 10.95 -14.58 3.79
C ALA A 107 12.21 -14.96 4.61
N PHE A 108 13.36 -14.36 4.29
CA PHE A 108 14.64 -14.62 4.95
C PHE A 108 15.06 -13.50 5.92
N PHE A 109 14.23 -12.48 6.14
CA PHE A 109 14.58 -11.39 7.04
C PHE A 109 14.41 -11.81 8.50
N GLU A 110 15.52 -11.94 9.21
CA GLU A 110 15.53 -12.31 10.63
C GLU A 110 15.42 -11.08 11.54
N ALA A 111 15.89 -9.91 11.09
CA ALA A 111 15.90 -8.68 11.87
C ALA A 111 15.11 -7.54 11.22
N GLU A 112 14.57 -6.62 12.04
CA GLU A 112 13.92 -5.39 11.55
C GLU A 112 14.87 -4.54 10.69
N GLN A 113 16.17 -4.64 10.90
CA GLN A 113 17.17 -3.90 10.13
C GLN A 113 17.24 -4.35 8.66
N ASP A 114 17.01 -5.65 8.39
CA ASP A 114 16.98 -6.20 7.04
C ASP A 114 15.79 -5.66 6.26
N TRP A 115 14.63 -5.60 6.92
CA TRP A 115 13.43 -4.95 6.39
C TRP A 115 13.71 -3.48 6.05
N ILE A 116 14.29 -2.72 6.98
CA ILE A 116 14.55 -1.29 6.77
C ILE A 116 15.54 -1.07 5.62
N SER A 117 16.60 -1.88 5.55
CA SER A 117 17.61 -1.82 4.49
C SER A 117 16.99 -2.08 3.12
N ASN A 118 16.27 -3.20 2.98
CA ASN A 118 15.67 -3.61 1.71
C ASN A 118 14.53 -2.69 1.27
N LEU A 119 13.65 -2.27 2.19
CA LEU A 119 12.63 -1.28 1.86
C LEU A 119 13.24 0.05 1.41
N SER A 120 14.34 0.48 2.04
CA SER A 120 15.03 1.72 1.66
C SER A 120 15.82 1.57 0.34
N TYR A 121 16.30 0.38 0.02
CA TYR A 121 16.87 0.07 -1.29
C TYR A 121 15.78 0.12 -2.37
N LEU A 122 14.68 -0.58 -2.16
CA LEU A 122 13.54 -0.61 -3.07
C LEU A 122 12.97 0.79 -3.33
N GLU A 123 12.81 1.60 -2.27
CA GLU A 123 12.36 2.99 -2.39
C GLU A 123 13.27 3.85 -3.29
N ARG A 124 14.59 3.60 -3.28
CA ARG A 124 15.56 4.31 -4.13
C ARG A 124 15.54 3.84 -5.58
N ASN A 125 15.38 2.53 -5.79
CA ASN A 125 15.52 1.88 -7.10
C ASN A 125 14.21 1.68 -7.85
N ILE A 126 13.04 1.90 -7.23
CA ILE A 126 11.80 2.06 -7.98
C ILE A 126 12.04 3.18 -9.01
N PRO A 127 11.84 2.92 -10.32
CA PRO A 127 12.05 3.89 -11.38
C PRO A 127 11.40 5.22 -11.02
N LYS A 128 12.03 6.36 -11.33
CA LYS A 128 11.37 7.66 -11.17
C LYS A 128 10.53 7.93 -12.41
N ILE A 129 9.52 8.79 -12.28
CA ILE A 129 8.47 9.15 -13.26
C ILE A 129 9.00 9.59 -14.66
N LYS A 130 10.31 9.65 -14.87
CA LYS A 130 10.94 9.75 -16.19
C LYS A 130 11.42 8.35 -16.57
N VAL A 131 10.52 7.48 -17.04
CA VAL A 131 10.93 6.17 -17.52
C VAL A 131 11.61 6.35 -18.88
N ASP A 132 12.94 6.35 -18.84
CA ASP A 132 13.73 5.77 -19.90
C ASP A 132 13.62 4.24 -19.73
N LYS A 133 13.23 3.51 -20.79
CA LYS A 133 12.95 2.06 -20.73
C LYS A 133 14.11 1.26 -20.13
N ASN A 134 15.33 1.78 -20.25
CA ASN A 134 16.55 1.16 -19.73
C ASN A 134 16.61 1.15 -18.19
N GLY A 135 16.07 2.18 -17.52
CA GLY A 135 16.18 2.31 -16.06
C GLY A 135 15.37 1.28 -15.27
N LEU A 136 14.36 0.64 -15.89
CA LEU A 136 13.53 -0.38 -15.24
C LEU A 136 14.18 -1.77 -15.31
N ASN A 137 14.86 -2.07 -16.42
CA ASN A 137 15.67 -3.27 -16.57
C ASN A 137 16.92 -3.21 -15.68
N GLU A 138 17.54 -2.04 -15.55
CA GLU A 138 18.67 -1.83 -14.62
C GLU A 138 18.23 -2.06 -13.16
N ALA A 139 17.09 -1.51 -12.75
CA ALA A 139 16.56 -1.73 -11.40
C ALA A 139 16.25 -3.20 -11.09
N LEU A 140 15.71 -3.94 -12.06
CA LEU A 140 15.48 -5.40 -11.95
C LEU A 140 16.79 -6.16 -11.85
N SER A 141 17.77 -5.85 -12.70
CA SER A 141 19.11 -6.46 -12.63
C SER A 141 19.78 -6.22 -11.28
N ASP A 142 19.69 -4.99 -10.74
CA ASP A 142 20.31 -4.66 -9.46
C ASP A 142 19.61 -5.35 -8.27
N LEU A 143 18.28 -5.50 -8.32
CA LEU A 143 17.52 -6.28 -7.33
C LEU A 143 17.88 -7.78 -7.36
N GLN A 144 18.04 -8.34 -8.56
CA GLN A 144 18.49 -9.72 -8.74
C GLN A 144 19.92 -9.93 -8.24
N ASN A 145 20.81 -8.96 -8.47
CA ASN A 145 22.18 -9.01 -7.99
C ASN A 145 22.30 -8.94 -6.46
N LEU A 146 21.37 -8.27 -5.77
CA LEU A 146 21.29 -8.32 -4.31
C LEU A 146 20.97 -9.73 -3.81
N ASN A 147 20.05 -10.43 -4.47
CA ASN A 147 19.69 -11.80 -4.12
C ASN A 147 20.93 -12.73 -4.17
N LEU A 148 21.78 -12.57 -5.19
CA LEU A 148 23.06 -13.30 -5.31
C LEU A 148 24.04 -13.01 -4.16
N GLN A 149 23.98 -11.82 -3.54
CA GLN A 149 24.84 -11.51 -2.39
C GLN A 149 24.37 -12.21 -1.12
N PHE A 150 23.05 -12.33 -0.91
CA PHE A 150 22.49 -13.07 0.22
C PHE A 150 22.74 -14.58 0.09
N GLU A 151 22.58 -15.14 -1.10
CA GLU A 151 22.91 -16.55 -1.37
C GLU A 151 24.39 -16.86 -1.09
N LYS A 152 25.30 -15.95 -1.49
CA LYS A 152 26.74 -16.07 -1.18
C LYS A 152 27.08 -15.86 0.29
N ALA A 153 26.34 -15.00 1.00
CA ALA A 153 26.52 -14.79 2.43
C ALA A 153 26.09 -16.04 3.22
N TYR A 154 24.98 -16.66 2.83
CA TYR A 154 24.48 -17.89 3.42
C TYR A 154 25.47 -19.06 3.29
N VAL A 155 26.06 -19.26 2.10
CA VAL A 155 27.11 -20.28 1.87
C VAL A 155 28.39 -20.04 2.70
N ARG A 156 28.65 -18.81 3.14
CA ARG A 156 29.81 -18.49 3.99
C ARG A 156 29.57 -18.71 5.48
N ILE A 157 28.32 -18.68 5.93
CA ILE A 157 27.97 -18.83 7.35
C ILE A 157 27.79 -20.32 7.72
N GLU A 158 27.47 -21.18 6.74
CA GLU A 158 27.39 -22.64 6.92
C GLU A 158 28.74 -23.39 6.81
N ARG A 159 29.89 -22.70 6.86
CA ARG A 159 31.24 -23.32 6.87
C ARG A 159 31.96 -23.20 8.21
#